data_AF-A0A8X6IDJ8-F1
#
_entry.id   AF-A0A8X6IDJ8-F1
#
_cell.length_a   1.000
_cell.length_b   1.000
_cell.length_c   1.000
_cell.angle_alpha   90.00
_cell.angle_beta   90.00
_cell.angle_gamma   90.00
#
_symmetry.space_group_name_H-M   'P 1'
#
loop_
_entity.id
_entity.type
_entity.pdbx_description
1 polymer ?
#
loop_
_entity_poly.entity_id
_entity_poly.type
_entity_poly.pdbx_seq_one_letter_code
_entity_poly.pdbx_strand_id
1 'polypeptide(L)'
;MSPPVEHHRKDDRLSLLTNLHRSYGQTDNGIQPYGQEAASVQQQFSHQQHLRNTNFSQLEPEKIFCLRQQFLMAAAIIVVASLVVFVLFVTTFRKVPSDDSFLNIDSMSGQEFSPTHRQVAVKTSCGHVIGKSEDDAYVFKGIAYATPPIGTRRWRKPVPLWVDSAWCDEHQTQEAFTFGSKCFQLNPYTKLYEGSEDCLFLNVWTPSLDMSRGGLEVMVWIHGGFLQFGNGNEPGISPTAKLAKKMNMVFVSMNYRLYTLGFMALDILTDDILTDSKGNYGLWDQLCALQWVKENIKNFGGDPRKNKSTASLKSGHGRELMDSFGRSRPGPKIRRPNKWKG
;
A
#
# COMPACT_ATOMS: atom_id res chain seq x y z
N MET A 1 -23.30 -46.57 36.75
CA MET A 1 -23.32 -47.20 35.40
C MET A 1 -23.18 -46.08 34.39
N SER A 2 -22.00 -45.95 33.81
CA SER A 2 -21.66 -44.94 32.79
C SER A 2 -21.48 -45.68 31.45
N PRO A 3 -21.85 -45.10 30.29
CA PRO A 3 -21.66 -45.77 29.01
C PRO A 3 -20.19 -45.69 28.55
N PRO A 4 -19.75 -46.60 27.66
CA PRO A 4 -18.34 -46.79 27.34
C PRO A 4 -17.81 -45.74 26.35
N VAL A 5 -16.53 -45.42 26.49
CA VAL A 5 -15.75 -44.57 25.58
C VAL A 5 -15.27 -45.41 24.41
N GLU A 6 -15.66 -45.03 23.19
CA GLU A 6 -15.27 -45.71 21.95
C GLU A 6 -13.95 -45.12 21.40
N HIS A 7 -12.93 -45.96 21.30
CA HIS A 7 -11.62 -45.61 20.73
C HIS A 7 -11.68 -45.72 19.19
N HIS A 8 -11.79 -44.60 18.49
CA HIS A 8 -11.63 -44.59 17.03
C HIS A 8 -10.17 -44.63 16.60
N ARG A 9 -9.88 -45.63 15.76
CA ARG A 9 -8.60 -46.05 15.17
C ARG A 9 -8.14 -45.03 14.12
N LYS A 10 -6.82 -44.83 14.01
CA LYS A 10 -6.14 -43.87 13.10
C LYS A 10 -6.28 -44.17 11.58
N ASP A 11 -7.06 -45.17 11.18
CA ASP A 11 -7.05 -45.70 9.81
C ASP A 11 -8.12 -45.13 8.87
N ASP A 12 -9.08 -44.33 9.38
CA ASP A 12 -10.16 -43.75 8.55
C ASP A 12 -9.82 -42.43 7.85
N ARG A 13 -8.61 -41.87 8.05
CA ARG A 13 -8.20 -40.62 7.39
C ARG A 13 -7.56 -40.81 6.00
N LEU A 14 -7.18 -42.03 5.63
CA LEU A 14 -6.59 -42.30 4.31
C LEU A 14 -7.64 -42.58 3.23
N SER A 15 -8.78 -43.19 3.59
CA SER A 15 -9.85 -43.55 2.64
C SER A 15 -10.70 -42.34 2.20
N LEU A 16 -10.83 -41.32 3.05
CA LEU A 16 -11.52 -40.06 2.72
C LEU A 16 -10.71 -39.17 1.77
N LEU A 17 -9.38 -39.23 1.82
CA LEU A 17 -8.51 -38.46 0.91
C LEU A 17 -8.42 -39.07 -0.49
N THR A 18 -8.66 -40.38 -0.64
CA THR A 18 -8.66 -41.02 -1.98
C THR A 18 -9.95 -40.73 -2.77
N ASN A 19 -11.08 -40.49 -2.09
CA ASN A 19 -12.36 -40.23 -2.75
C ASN A 19 -12.58 -38.77 -3.15
N LEU A 20 -11.89 -37.81 -2.52
CA LEU A 20 -11.96 -36.39 -2.89
C LEU A 20 -11.19 -36.05 -4.16
N HIS A 21 -10.27 -36.91 -4.61
CA HIS A 21 -9.52 -36.71 -5.86
C HIS A 21 -10.23 -37.22 -7.12
N ARG A 22 -11.36 -37.92 -7.00
CA ARG A 22 -12.10 -38.48 -8.16
C ARG A 22 -13.31 -37.65 -8.60
N SER A 23 -13.67 -36.59 -7.87
CA SER A 23 -14.89 -35.79 -8.16
C SER A 23 -14.65 -34.43 -8.85
N TYR A 24 -13.41 -34.06 -9.16
CA TYR A 24 -13.09 -32.78 -9.82
C TYR A 24 -12.24 -32.99 -11.08
N GLY A 25 -12.79 -33.70 -12.06
CA GLY A 25 -12.07 -33.97 -13.30
C GLY A 25 -12.97 -34.44 -14.42
N GLN A 26 -14.06 -33.74 -14.71
CA GLN A 26 -14.76 -33.88 -15.99
C GLN A 26 -15.48 -32.58 -16.35
N THR A 27 -14.79 -31.76 -17.13
CA THR A 27 -15.41 -30.79 -18.03
C THR A 27 -14.65 -30.87 -19.35
N ASP A 28 -15.35 -31.30 -20.39
CA ASP A 28 -14.88 -31.27 -21.77
C ASP A 28 -14.58 -29.83 -22.18
N ASN A 29 -13.30 -29.54 -22.39
CA ASN A 29 -12.75 -28.75 -23.49
C ASN A 29 -11.25 -28.55 -23.25
N GLY A 30 -10.44 -29.02 -24.21
CA GLY A 30 -9.01 -29.25 -24.06
C GLY A 30 -8.19 -28.02 -23.68
N ILE A 31 -7.45 -28.13 -22.58
CA ILE A 31 -6.22 -27.39 -22.29
C ILE A 31 -5.24 -28.37 -21.61
N GLN A 32 -4.00 -28.41 -22.10
CA GLN A 32 -2.92 -29.34 -21.69
C GLN A 32 -2.54 -29.23 -20.19
N PRO A 33 -2.12 -30.33 -19.53
CA PRO A 33 -1.79 -30.30 -18.11
C PRO A 33 -0.36 -29.77 -17.85
N TYR A 34 -0.30 -28.80 -16.92
CA TYR A 34 0.89 -28.20 -16.33
C TYR A 34 1.57 -29.18 -15.34
N GLY A 35 2.01 -30.34 -15.83
CA GLY A 35 2.59 -31.42 -15.00
C GLY A 35 4.04 -31.81 -15.37
N GLN A 36 4.57 -31.29 -16.49
CA GLN A 36 5.91 -31.67 -16.98
C GLN A 36 7.03 -30.70 -16.56
N GLU A 37 6.72 -29.47 -16.13
CA GLU A 37 7.75 -28.52 -15.68
C GLU A 37 8.25 -28.78 -14.25
N ALA A 38 7.45 -29.42 -13.38
CA ALA A 38 7.89 -29.73 -12.02
C ALA A 38 8.93 -30.86 -11.98
N ALA A 39 8.85 -31.83 -12.90
CA ALA A 39 9.79 -32.95 -12.99
C ALA A 39 11.15 -32.52 -13.57
N SER A 40 11.18 -31.59 -14.54
CA SER A 40 12.42 -31.10 -15.13
C SER A 40 13.22 -30.21 -14.18
N VAL A 41 12.54 -29.41 -13.35
CA VAL A 41 13.16 -28.56 -12.33
C VAL A 41 13.79 -29.41 -11.22
N GLN A 42 13.10 -30.45 -10.75
CA GLN A 42 13.64 -31.36 -9.72
C GLN A 42 14.92 -32.07 -10.20
N GLN A 43 14.95 -32.48 -11.48
CA GLN A 43 16.09 -33.19 -12.08
C GLN A 43 17.31 -32.27 -12.28
N GLN A 44 17.09 -31.00 -12.63
CA GLN A 44 18.14 -29.97 -12.72
C GLN A 44 18.74 -29.61 -11.35
N PHE A 45 17.93 -29.57 -10.28
CA PHE A 45 18.43 -29.31 -8.93
C PHE A 45 19.31 -30.46 -8.39
N SER A 46 18.94 -31.72 -8.65
CA SER A 46 19.79 -32.88 -8.29
C SER A 46 21.09 -32.94 -9.09
N HIS A 47 21.09 -32.55 -10.38
CA HIS A 47 22.32 -32.51 -11.19
C HIS A 47 23.26 -31.35 -10.75
N GLN A 48 22.71 -30.21 -10.31
CA GLN A 48 23.49 -29.09 -9.77
C GLN A 48 24.10 -29.41 -8.39
N GLN A 49 23.41 -30.15 -7.53
CA GLN A 49 23.97 -30.59 -6.24
C GLN A 49 25.11 -31.59 -6.41
N HIS A 50 25.05 -32.47 -7.42
CA HIS A 50 26.11 -33.44 -7.65
C HIS A 50 27.41 -32.79 -8.16
N LEU A 51 27.30 -31.76 -9.02
CA LEU A 51 28.44 -30.96 -9.51
C LEU A 51 29.07 -30.05 -8.45
N ARG A 52 28.32 -29.70 -7.39
CA ARG A 52 28.82 -28.86 -6.29
C ARG A 52 29.69 -29.64 -5.31
N ASN A 53 29.49 -30.95 -5.19
CA ASN A 53 30.21 -31.80 -4.25
C ASN A 53 31.50 -32.43 -4.83
N THR A 54 31.75 -32.34 -6.13
CA THR A 54 32.91 -32.98 -6.79
C THR A 54 34.17 -32.11 -6.91
N ASN A 55 34.17 -30.84 -6.46
CA ASN A 55 35.29 -29.92 -6.72
C ASN A 55 36.09 -29.45 -5.50
N PHE A 56 35.82 -29.94 -4.28
CA PHE A 56 36.58 -29.52 -3.09
C PHE A 56 37.64 -30.52 -2.60
N SER A 57 37.68 -31.72 -3.16
CA SER A 57 38.61 -32.79 -2.74
C SER A 57 39.85 -32.95 -3.64
N GLN A 58 40.07 -32.09 -4.63
CA GLN A 58 41.18 -32.19 -5.60
C GLN A 58 41.92 -30.87 -5.87
N LEU A 59 41.97 -29.94 -4.91
CA LEU A 59 42.83 -28.76 -5.06
C LEU A 59 44.25 -29.12 -4.63
N GLU A 60 45.16 -29.19 -5.61
CA GLU A 60 46.59 -29.43 -5.36
C GLU A 60 47.18 -28.38 -4.40
N PRO A 61 48.09 -28.77 -3.49
CA PRO A 61 48.60 -27.91 -2.42
C PRO A 61 49.21 -26.59 -2.93
N GLU A 62 49.73 -26.55 -4.16
CA GLU A 62 50.27 -25.33 -4.78
C GLU A 62 49.19 -24.26 -5.06
N LYS A 63 47.97 -24.66 -5.41
CA LYS A 63 46.86 -23.72 -5.67
C LYS A 63 46.32 -23.11 -4.37
N ILE A 64 46.35 -23.86 -3.28
CA ILE A 64 45.94 -23.36 -1.94
C ILE A 64 46.95 -22.32 -1.43
N PHE A 65 48.24 -22.53 -1.67
CA PHE A 65 49.28 -21.55 -1.35
C PHE A 65 49.10 -20.25 -2.16
N CYS A 66 48.86 -20.36 -3.46
CA CYS A 66 48.65 -19.20 -4.33
C CYS A 66 47.38 -18.40 -3.95
N LEU A 67 46.27 -19.09 -3.62
CA LEU A 67 45.05 -18.44 -3.16
C LEU A 67 45.27 -17.70 -1.83
N ARG A 68 45.93 -18.34 -0.86
CA ARG A 68 46.27 -17.70 0.42
C ARG A 68 47.14 -16.46 0.21
N GLN A 69 48.12 -16.53 -0.70
CA GLN A 69 48.95 -15.38 -1.05
C GLN A 69 48.12 -14.26 -1.68
N GLN A 70 47.19 -14.57 -2.58
CA GLN A 70 46.30 -13.56 -3.20
C GLN A 70 45.38 -12.88 -2.18
N PHE A 71 44.80 -13.64 -1.25
CA PHE A 71 43.96 -13.07 -0.18
C PHE A 71 44.77 -12.17 0.76
N LEU A 72 46.00 -12.57 1.11
CA LEU A 72 46.89 -11.75 1.95
C LEU A 72 47.29 -10.45 1.25
N MET A 73 47.60 -10.50 -0.04
CA MET A 73 47.92 -9.29 -0.83
C MET A 73 46.72 -8.37 -0.97
N ALA A 74 45.52 -8.91 -1.22
CA ALA A 74 44.29 -8.13 -1.30
C ALA A 74 43.94 -7.45 0.04
N ALA A 75 44.10 -8.18 1.16
CA ALA A 75 43.88 -7.62 2.49
C ALA A 75 44.88 -6.49 2.80
N ALA A 76 46.16 -6.66 2.44
CA ALA A 76 47.17 -5.60 2.61
C ALA A 76 46.83 -4.34 1.81
N ILE A 77 46.36 -4.49 0.56
CA ILE A 77 45.93 -3.36 -0.28
C ILE A 77 44.76 -2.61 0.35
N ILE A 78 43.77 -3.33 0.87
CA ILE A 78 42.60 -2.72 1.53
C ILE A 78 43.00 -1.94 2.78
N VAL A 79 43.91 -2.49 3.60
CA VAL A 79 44.42 -1.80 4.79
C VAL A 79 45.18 -0.53 4.42
N VAL A 80 46.06 -0.59 3.41
CA VAL A 80 46.80 0.58 2.93
C VAL A 80 45.85 1.64 2.36
N ALA A 81 44.87 1.24 1.55
CA ALA A 81 43.87 2.17 1.00
C ALA A 81 43.05 2.83 2.11
N SER A 82 42.66 2.07 3.15
CA SER A 82 41.92 2.60 4.30
C SER A 82 42.75 3.60 5.11
N LEU A 83 44.05 3.34 5.29
CA LEU A 83 44.97 4.27 5.95
C LEU A 83 45.17 5.55 5.13
N VAL A 84 45.28 5.47 3.81
CA VAL A 84 45.39 6.64 2.93
C VAL A 84 44.12 7.50 3.02
N VAL A 85 42.93 6.90 2.96
CA VAL A 85 41.66 7.62 3.12
C VAL A 85 41.57 8.25 4.50
N PHE A 86 42.00 7.55 5.56
CA PHE A 86 42.02 8.09 6.91
C PHE A 86 42.99 9.27 7.05
N VAL A 87 44.19 9.20 6.47
CA VAL A 87 45.14 10.31 6.46
C VAL A 87 44.61 11.49 5.64
N LEU A 88 43.96 11.26 4.50
CA LEU A 88 43.30 12.31 3.72
C LEU A 88 42.16 12.95 4.49
N PHE A 89 41.36 12.17 5.23
CA PHE A 89 40.32 12.67 6.11
C PHE A 89 40.92 13.51 7.25
N VAL A 90 41.95 13.02 7.95
CA VAL A 90 42.57 13.78 9.04
C VAL A 90 43.26 15.06 8.54
N THR A 91 43.85 15.05 7.34
CA THR A 91 44.50 16.25 6.77
C THR A 91 43.52 17.27 6.21
N THR A 92 42.36 16.84 5.69
CA THR A 92 41.29 17.75 5.25
C THR A 92 40.49 18.34 6.41
N PHE A 93 40.23 17.57 7.47
CA PHE A 93 39.48 18.04 8.65
C PHE A 93 40.32 18.82 9.67
N ARG A 94 41.65 18.80 9.58
CA ARG A 94 42.54 19.67 10.37
C ARG A 94 42.70 21.09 9.80
N LYS A 95 42.06 21.40 8.68
CA LYS A 95 42.18 22.68 7.98
C LYS A 95 40.83 23.42 7.87
N VAL A 96 40.07 23.43 8.96
CA VAL A 96 38.98 24.39 9.15
C VAL A 96 39.56 25.60 9.90
N PRO A 97 39.70 26.77 9.26
CA PRO A 97 40.03 28.00 9.97
C PRO A 97 38.87 28.35 10.90
N SER A 98 39.17 28.48 12.19
CA SER A 98 38.27 29.05 13.18
C SER A 98 38.25 30.58 12.99
N ASP A 99 37.34 31.08 12.15
CA ASP A 99 37.03 32.51 12.11
C ASP A 99 35.96 32.82 13.15
N ASP A 100 36.40 33.30 14.31
CA ASP A 100 35.58 33.86 15.38
C ASP A 100 35.06 35.25 14.97
N SER A 101 34.10 35.31 14.06
CA SER A 101 33.46 36.57 13.66
C SER A 101 31.96 36.44 13.42
N PHE A 102 31.23 35.97 14.43
CA PHE A 102 29.75 36.03 14.43
C PHE A 102 29.19 36.50 15.78
N LEU A 103 29.56 37.72 16.20
CA LEU A 103 28.72 38.56 17.05
C LEU A 103 28.89 40.02 16.62
N ASN A 104 28.23 40.39 15.53
CA ASN A 104 27.84 41.77 15.26
C ASN A 104 26.41 41.74 14.74
N ILE A 105 25.47 41.81 15.67
CA ILE A 105 24.09 42.21 15.39
C ILE A 105 24.14 43.73 15.37
N ASP A 106 24.23 44.33 14.19
CA ASP A 106 23.64 45.64 13.93
C ASP A 106 23.48 45.86 12.43
N SER A 107 22.23 46.16 12.05
CA SER A 107 21.80 46.83 10.82
C SER A 107 22.40 46.36 9.49
N MET A 108 21.74 45.42 8.81
CA MET A 108 21.53 45.54 7.35
C MET A 108 20.17 44.97 6.95
N SER A 109 19.41 45.85 6.33
CA SER A 109 18.14 45.63 5.65
C SER A 109 18.21 44.52 4.60
N GLY A 110 17.14 43.73 4.50
CA GLY A 110 16.68 43.17 3.24
C GLY A 110 17.41 41.94 2.72
N GLN A 111 17.20 40.79 3.36
CA GLN A 111 17.21 39.51 2.64
C GLN A 111 15.82 38.88 2.75
N GLU A 112 15.13 38.79 1.61
CA GLU A 112 13.94 37.97 1.45
C GLU A 112 14.28 36.52 1.82
N PHE A 113 13.71 36.05 2.92
CA PHE A 113 13.56 34.62 3.15
C PHE A 113 12.70 34.06 2.00
N SER A 114 13.31 33.27 1.13
CA SER A 114 12.61 32.43 0.14
C SER A 114 11.51 31.62 0.85
N PRO A 115 10.24 31.61 0.38
CA PRO A 115 9.15 30.92 1.07
C PRO A 115 9.23 29.42 0.76
N THR A 116 10.20 28.73 1.35
CA THR A 116 10.31 27.28 1.28
C THR A 116 9.25 26.66 2.19
N HIS A 117 8.22 26.09 1.55
CA HIS A 117 7.02 25.45 2.11
C HIS A 117 5.85 26.39 2.47
N ARG A 118 5.13 26.85 1.45
CA ARG A 118 3.78 27.38 1.66
C ARG A 118 2.88 26.24 2.15
N GLN A 119 2.40 26.36 3.39
CA GLN A 119 1.34 25.51 3.93
C GLN A 119 -0.02 26.03 3.50
N VAL A 120 -1.00 25.13 3.39
CA VAL A 120 -2.37 25.50 3.02
C VAL A 120 -3.37 24.61 3.72
N ALA A 121 -4.40 25.22 4.31
CA ALA A 121 -5.51 24.52 4.93
C ALA A 121 -6.63 24.29 3.91
N VAL A 122 -7.16 23.08 3.86
CA VAL A 122 -8.29 22.68 3.02
C VAL A 122 -9.38 22.06 3.89
N LYS A 123 -10.62 22.52 3.72
CA LYS A 123 -11.78 21.94 4.42
C LYS A 123 -12.14 20.57 3.83
N THR A 124 -12.45 19.62 4.69
CA THR A 124 -13.01 18.30 4.36
C THR A 124 -14.37 18.12 5.06
N SER A 125 -15.03 16.98 4.85
CA SER A 125 -16.22 16.55 5.59
C SER A 125 -15.93 16.27 7.06
N CYS A 126 -14.65 16.21 7.44
CA CYS A 126 -14.20 15.91 8.79
C CYS A 126 -13.12 16.90 9.28
N GLY A 127 -13.45 18.19 9.23
CA GLY A 127 -12.53 19.25 9.66
C GLY A 127 -11.56 19.69 8.56
N HIS A 128 -10.46 20.31 8.96
CA HIS A 128 -9.47 20.88 8.03
C HIS A 128 -8.20 20.03 7.98
N VAL A 129 -7.59 19.94 6.80
CA VAL A 129 -6.28 19.33 6.62
C VAL A 129 -5.27 20.37 6.13
N ILE A 130 -4.09 20.40 6.74
CA ILE A 130 -3.00 21.28 6.34
C ILE A 130 -2.04 20.49 5.46
N GLY A 131 -1.93 20.89 4.20
CA GLY A 131 -0.94 20.39 3.25
C GLY A 131 0.23 21.34 3.08
N LYS A 132 1.18 20.96 2.22
CA LYS A 132 2.35 21.79 1.88
C LYS A 132 2.59 21.84 0.38
N SER A 133 3.33 22.85 -0.07
CA SER A 133 3.84 22.90 -1.43
C SER A 133 5.05 21.97 -1.63
N GLU A 134 5.05 21.18 -2.71
CA GLU A 134 6.13 20.31 -3.18
C GLU A 134 6.11 20.34 -4.72
N ASP A 135 7.25 20.54 -5.40
CA ASP A 135 7.36 20.56 -6.88
C ASP A 135 6.26 21.38 -7.60
N ASP A 136 5.98 22.61 -7.14
CA ASP A 136 4.94 23.51 -7.67
C ASP A 136 3.51 22.94 -7.68
N ALA A 137 3.26 21.93 -6.83
CA ALA A 137 1.95 21.39 -6.52
C ALA A 137 1.73 21.42 -4.99
N TYR A 138 0.49 21.19 -4.57
CA TYR A 138 0.12 20.98 -3.18
C TYR A 138 -0.01 19.49 -2.89
N VAL A 139 0.50 19.08 -1.73
CA VAL A 139 0.46 17.69 -1.28
C VAL A 139 -0.18 17.59 0.10
N PHE A 140 -1.02 16.57 0.25
CA PHE A 140 -1.67 16.20 1.49
C PHE A 140 -1.50 14.70 1.64
N LYS A 141 -0.79 14.25 2.67
CA LYS A 141 -0.41 12.86 2.88
C LYS A 141 -1.01 12.39 4.21
N GLY A 142 -1.46 11.14 4.26
CA GLY A 142 -1.94 10.51 5.50
C GLY A 142 -3.32 10.98 5.97
N ILE A 143 -4.22 11.39 5.08
CA ILE A 143 -5.59 11.77 5.47
C ILE A 143 -6.39 10.51 5.77
N ALA A 144 -6.96 10.40 6.97
CA ALA A 144 -7.86 9.30 7.32
C ALA A 144 -9.19 9.44 6.57
N TYR A 145 -9.65 8.37 5.91
CA TYR A 145 -10.95 8.36 5.23
C TYR A 145 -12.00 7.49 5.92
N ALA A 146 -11.56 6.62 6.85
CA ALA A 146 -12.40 5.75 7.64
C ALA A 146 -11.82 5.60 9.04
N THR A 147 -12.66 5.22 9.99
CA THR A 147 -12.22 4.93 11.36
C THR A 147 -11.29 3.71 11.37
N PRO A 148 -10.29 3.64 12.27
CA PRO A 148 -9.37 2.51 12.32
C PRO A 148 -10.11 1.17 12.48
N PRO A 149 -9.88 0.18 11.60
CA PRO A 149 -10.59 -1.10 11.60
C PRO A 149 -10.00 -2.09 12.63
N ILE A 150 -9.77 -1.62 13.85
CA ILE A 150 -9.11 -2.36 14.93
C ILE A 150 -10.11 -2.95 15.93
N GLY A 151 -9.68 -3.97 16.69
CA GLY A 151 -10.48 -4.57 17.74
C GLY A 151 -11.81 -5.13 17.23
N THR A 152 -12.94 -4.65 17.77
CA THR A 152 -14.28 -5.08 17.36
C THR A 152 -14.68 -4.65 15.95
N ARG A 153 -13.94 -3.72 15.33
CA ARG A 153 -14.11 -3.31 13.92
C ARG A 153 -13.30 -4.17 12.95
N ARG A 154 -12.46 -5.08 13.46
CA ARG A 154 -11.74 -6.05 12.63
C ARG A 154 -12.77 -6.93 11.92
N TRP A 155 -12.55 -7.14 10.62
CA TRP A 155 -13.48 -7.88 9.75
C TRP A 155 -14.92 -7.33 9.72
N ARG A 156 -15.06 -6.00 9.75
CA ARG A 156 -16.30 -5.30 9.43
C ARG A 156 -16.10 -4.38 8.24
N LYS A 157 -17.20 -3.96 7.61
CA LYS A 157 -17.17 -2.83 6.66
C LYS A 157 -16.51 -1.61 7.33
N PRO A 158 -15.73 -0.82 6.59
CA PRO A 158 -15.20 0.44 7.11
C PRO A 158 -16.36 1.36 7.48
N VAL A 159 -16.19 2.09 8.58
CA VAL A 159 -17.08 3.19 8.94
C VAL A 159 -16.45 4.46 8.38
N PRO A 160 -17.13 5.18 7.46
CA PRO A 160 -16.63 6.45 6.94
C PRO A 160 -16.32 7.42 8.07
N LEU A 161 -15.19 8.14 7.99
CA LEU A 161 -14.73 8.96 9.10
C LEU A 161 -15.79 10.03 9.47
N TRP A 162 -16.40 10.64 8.47
CA TRP A 162 -17.39 11.72 8.62
C TRP A 162 -18.74 11.30 9.21
N VAL A 163 -18.99 10.01 9.42
CA VAL A 163 -20.20 9.54 10.12
C VAL A 163 -19.94 9.13 11.57
N ASP A 164 -18.67 9.02 11.97
CA ASP A 164 -18.29 8.62 13.34
C ASP A 164 -17.87 9.85 14.15
N SER A 165 -18.80 10.38 14.94
CA SER A 165 -18.58 11.57 15.76
C SER A 165 -17.53 11.39 16.86
N ALA A 166 -17.10 10.16 17.17
CA ALA A 166 -16.00 9.94 18.11
C ALA A 166 -14.63 10.17 17.47
N TRP A 167 -14.55 10.09 16.14
CA TRP A 167 -13.31 10.27 15.37
C TRP A 167 -13.31 11.54 14.52
N CYS A 168 -14.46 12.16 14.37
CA CYS A 168 -14.66 13.28 13.48
C CYS A 168 -15.18 14.52 14.19
N ASP A 169 -14.38 15.58 14.12
CA ASP A 169 -14.72 16.91 14.58
C ASP A 169 -14.52 17.91 13.43
N GLU A 170 -15.61 18.57 13.01
CA GLU A 170 -15.60 19.54 11.92
C GLU A 170 -14.79 20.81 12.21
N HIS A 171 -14.44 21.05 13.47
CA HIS A 171 -13.62 22.17 13.92
C HIS A 171 -12.15 21.80 14.05
N GLN A 172 -11.80 20.51 14.04
CA GLN A 172 -10.42 20.07 14.16
C GLN A 172 -9.62 20.43 12.90
N THR A 173 -8.33 20.67 13.10
CA THR A 173 -7.35 20.83 12.03
C THR A 173 -6.23 19.80 12.21
N GLN A 174 -5.89 19.08 11.14
CA GLN A 174 -4.89 18.01 11.16
C GLN A 174 -3.79 18.27 10.12
N GLU A 175 -2.54 18.00 10.47
CA GLU A 175 -1.41 18.10 9.54
C GLU A 175 -1.35 16.88 8.62
N ALA A 176 -1.24 17.11 7.31
CA ALA A 176 -1.18 16.07 6.28
C ALA A 176 0.17 16.10 5.56
N PHE A 177 1.28 16.05 6.31
CA PHE A 177 2.64 16.20 5.76
C PHE A 177 3.35 14.88 5.48
N THR A 178 2.95 13.82 6.18
CA THR A 178 3.59 12.51 6.17
C THR A 178 2.60 11.44 5.72
N PHE A 179 3.10 10.37 5.13
CA PHE A 179 2.23 9.26 4.76
C PHE A 179 1.72 8.54 6.01
N GLY A 180 0.44 8.16 5.98
CA GLY A 180 -0.13 7.26 6.96
C GLY A 180 0.51 5.86 6.91
N SER A 181 0.24 5.05 7.93
CA SER A 181 0.80 3.70 8.02
C SER A 181 0.34 2.83 6.84
N LYS A 182 1.17 1.88 6.41
CA LYS A 182 0.76 0.83 5.47
C LYS A 182 -0.13 -0.17 6.19
N CYS A 183 -1.06 -0.81 5.46
CA CYS A 183 -1.83 -1.92 6.04
C CYS A 183 -0.94 -3.12 6.34
N PHE A 184 -1.28 -3.85 7.41
CA PHE A 184 -0.60 -5.08 7.81
C PHE A 184 -0.47 -6.07 6.66
N GLN A 185 0.75 -6.50 6.38
CA GLN A 185 1.09 -7.37 5.24
C GLN A 185 2.41 -8.10 5.44
N LEU A 186 2.63 -9.19 4.69
CA LEU A 186 3.93 -9.83 4.55
C LEU A 186 4.70 -9.17 3.40
N ASN A 187 5.85 -8.57 3.68
CA ASN A 187 6.68 -7.98 2.65
C ASN A 187 7.30 -9.08 1.75
N PRO A 188 7.05 -9.07 0.43
CA PRO A 188 7.48 -10.16 -0.45
C PRO A 188 9.01 -10.21 -0.65
N TYR A 189 9.73 -9.12 -0.37
CA TYR A 189 11.18 -9.03 -0.54
C TYR A 189 11.93 -9.37 0.74
N THR A 190 11.53 -8.77 1.87
CA THR A 190 12.21 -8.99 3.16
C THR A 190 11.71 -10.22 3.91
N LYS A 191 10.52 -10.73 3.54
CA LYS A 191 9.81 -11.83 4.21
C LYS A 191 9.45 -11.53 5.67
N LEU A 192 9.37 -10.25 6.04
CA LEU A 192 8.94 -9.80 7.37
C LEU A 192 7.52 -9.22 7.31
N TYR A 193 6.77 -9.39 8.41
CA TYR A 193 5.49 -8.70 8.58
C TYR A 193 5.75 -7.23 8.88
N GLU A 194 5.01 -6.36 8.20
CA GLU A 194 5.07 -4.90 8.36
C GLU A 194 3.68 -4.27 8.32
N GLY A 195 3.58 -3.00 8.74
CA GLY A 195 2.36 -2.22 8.71
C GLY A 195 1.53 -2.27 10.00
N SER A 196 0.34 -1.69 9.95
CA SER A 196 -0.61 -1.58 11.05
C SER A 196 -2.03 -1.95 10.58
N GLU A 197 -2.92 -2.28 11.51
CA GLU A 197 -4.36 -2.36 11.23
C GLU A 197 -5.00 -0.98 11.09
N ASP A 198 -4.50 0.01 11.82
CA ASP A 198 -4.84 1.42 11.63
C ASP A 198 -4.09 1.96 10.41
N CYS A 199 -4.68 1.75 9.23
CA CYS A 199 -4.03 2.01 7.95
C CYS A 199 -4.92 2.67 6.88
N LEU A 200 -6.18 3.01 7.20
CA LEU A 200 -7.17 3.51 6.23
C LEU A 200 -6.96 5.00 5.90
N PHE A 201 -5.81 5.26 5.29
CA PHE A 201 -5.35 6.58 4.88
C PHE A 201 -5.32 6.73 3.35
N LEU A 202 -5.48 7.97 2.89
CA LEU A 202 -5.30 8.39 1.51
C LEU A 202 -4.40 9.62 1.42
N ASN A 203 -3.95 9.92 0.20
CA ASN A 203 -3.07 11.03 -0.12
C ASN A 203 -3.57 11.75 -1.35
N VAL A 204 -3.38 13.06 -1.42
CA VAL A 204 -3.81 13.93 -2.52
C VAL A 204 -2.63 14.77 -3.02
N TRP A 205 -2.43 14.80 -4.33
CA TRP A 205 -1.52 15.72 -5.03
C TRP A 205 -2.34 16.55 -6.01
N THR A 206 -2.22 17.87 -5.94
CA THR A 206 -2.99 18.78 -6.79
C THR A 206 -2.14 19.97 -7.26
N PRO A 207 -2.13 20.29 -8.57
CA PRO A 207 -1.34 21.41 -9.08
C PRO A 207 -1.95 22.79 -8.76
N SER A 208 -3.23 22.83 -8.35
CA SER A 208 -3.95 24.06 -8.02
C SER A 208 -5.17 23.77 -7.16
N LEU A 209 -5.43 24.63 -6.18
CA LEU A 209 -6.67 24.63 -5.39
C LEU A 209 -7.74 25.57 -5.98
N ASP A 210 -7.40 26.29 -7.05
CA ASP A 210 -8.29 27.26 -7.70
C ASP A 210 -9.40 26.56 -8.49
N MET A 211 -10.63 26.69 -7.99
CA MET A 211 -11.83 26.15 -8.62
C MET A 211 -12.44 27.08 -9.68
N SER A 212 -11.95 28.31 -9.86
CA SER A 212 -12.51 29.29 -10.82
C SER A 212 -12.41 28.81 -12.27
N ARG A 213 -11.49 27.88 -12.57
CA ARG A 213 -11.25 27.29 -13.89
C ARG A 213 -12.06 26.02 -14.17
N GLY A 214 -13.06 25.70 -13.33
CA GLY A 214 -14.01 24.61 -13.60
C GLY A 214 -13.60 23.21 -13.13
N GLY A 215 -12.64 23.12 -12.21
CA GLY A 215 -12.18 21.88 -11.57
C GLY A 215 -11.35 20.97 -12.48
N LEU A 216 -10.28 20.42 -11.92
CA LEU A 216 -9.34 19.53 -12.60
C LEU A 216 -9.90 18.10 -12.72
N GLU A 217 -9.41 17.33 -13.69
CA GLU A 217 -9.66 15.89 -13.71
C GLU A 217 -9.04 15.21 -12.48
N VAL A 218 -9.71 14.18 -11.97
CA VAL A 218 -9.27 13.43 -10.79
C VAL A 218 -8.89 12.02 -11.18
N MET A 219 -7.65 11.62 -10.91
CA MET A 219 -7.19 10.24 -11.04
C MET A 219 -7.06 9.58 -9.67
N VAL A 220 -7.85 8.53 -9.44
CA VAL A 220 -7.71 7.69 -8.24
C VAL A 220 -6.87 6.46 -8.56
N TRP A 221 -5.71 6.37 -7.91
CA TRP A 221 -4.75 5.28 -8.04
C TRP A 221 -4.92 4.27 -6.89
N ILE A 222 -5.23 3.02 -7.26
CA ILE A 222 -5.37 1.90 -6.32
C ILE A 222 -4.20 0.95 -6.58
N HIS A 223 -3.36 0.76 -5.56
CA HIS A 223 -2.17 -0.07 -5.65
C HIS A 223 -2.51 -1.55 -5.91
N GLY A 224 -1.60 -2.25 -6.59
CA GLY A 224 -1.68 -3.69 -6.84
C GLY A 224 -1.20 -4.51 -5.64
N GLY A 225 -0.58 -5.67 -5.92
CA GLY A 225 -0.02 -6.57 -4.90
C GLY A 225 -0.94 -7.74 -4.52
N PHE A 226 -1.76 -8.21 -5.47
CA PHE A 226 -2.59 -9.42 -5.36
C PHE A 226 -3.51 -9.45 -4.15
N LEU A 227 -3.93 -8.28 -3.64
CA LEU A 227 -4.72 -8.13 -2.42
C LEU A 227 -3.98 -8.58 -1.14
N GLN A 228 -2.67 -8.79 -1.20
CA GLN A 228 -1.84 -9.33 -0.10
C GLN A 228 -0.78 -8.34 0.41
N PHE A 229 -0.24 -7.50 -0.46
CA PHE A 229 0.78 -6.50 -0.14
C PHE A 229 0.58 -5.24 -1.01
N GLY A 230 1.40 -4.22 -0.79
CA GLY A 230 1.31 -2.91 -1.45
C GLY A 230 0.78 -1.82 -0.52
N ASN A 231 0.85 -0.57 -0.98
CA ASN A 231 0.35 0.60 -0.24
C ASN A 231 0.26 1.84 -1.15
N GLY A 232 -0.37 2.90 -0.64
CA GLY A 232 -0.61 4.18 -1.31
C GLY A 232 0.62 5.04 -1.62
N ASN A 233 1.82 4.69 -1.15
CA ASN A 233 3.06 5.46 -1.33
C ASN A 233 4.21 4.68 -1.99
N GLU A 234 3.88 3.62 -2.74
CA GLU A 234 4.87 2.73 -3.33
C GLU A 234 5.87 3.46 -4.26
N PRO A 235 7.17 3.51 -3.91
CA PRO A 235 8.16 4.29 -4.63
C PRO A 235 8.24 3.93 -6.11
N GLY A 236 8.28 4.94 -6.97
CA GLY A 236 8.42 4.78 -8.42
C GLY A 236 7.12 4.48 -9.17
N ILE A 237 6.04 4.11 -8.48
CA ILE A 237 4.74 3.83 -9.12
C ILE A 237 3.56 4.64 -8.56
N SER A 238 3.62 5.09 -7.31
CA SER A 238 2.59 5.97 -6.75
C SER A 238 2.67 7.38 -7.39
N PRO A 239 1.57 8.14 -7.41
CA PRO A 239 1.59 9.53 -7.86
C PRO A 239 2.61 10.40 -7.12
N THR A 240 3.07 11.46 -7.79
CA THR A 240 4.02 12.44 -7.24
C THR A 240 3.54 13.86 -7.53
N ALA A 241 4.07 14.84 -6.79
CA ALA A 241 3.78 16.25 -7.00
C ALA A 241 4.15 16.69 -8.43
N LYS A 242 5.36 16.32 -8.87
CA LYS A 242 5.83 16.52 -10.25
C LYS A 242 4.89 15.92 -11.31
N LEU A 243 4.31 14.74 -11.07
CA LEU A 243 3.35 14.12 -11.98
C LEU A 243 2.03 14.91 -12.02
N ALA A 244 1.49 15.27 -10.85
CA ALA A 244 0.28 16.09 -10.75
C ALA A 244 0.43 17.42 -11.49
N LYS A 245 1.59 18.06 -11.35
CA LYS A 245 1.94 19.29 -12.07
C LYS A 245 2.03 19.09 -13.57
N LYS A 246 2.79 18.08 -14.01
CA LYS A 246 3.02 17.79 -15.43
C LYS A 246 1.73 17.44 -16.17
N MET A 247 0.86 16.64 -15.55
CA MET A 247 -0.40 16.21 -16.17
C MET A 247 -1.52 17.23 -15.98
N ASN A 248 -1.34 18.21 -15.09
CA ASN A 248 -2.36 19.17 -14.68
C ASN A 248 -3.65 18.48 -14.21
N MET A 249 -3.51 17.50 -13.31
CA MET A 249 -4.59 16.67 -12.77
C MET A 249 -4.44 16.50 -11.26
N VAL A 250 -5.55 16.26 -10.57
CA VAL A 250 -5.53 15.83 -9.16
C VAL A 250 -5.30 14.33 -9.12
N PHE A 251 -4.34 13.90 -8.33
CA PHE A 251 -4.10 12.48 -8.06
C PHE A 251 -4.48 12.15 -6.62
N VAL A 252 -5.14 11.01 -6.43
CA VAL A 252 -5.43 10.45 -5.12
C VAL A 252 -4.85 9.04 -5.06
N SER A 253 -4.10 8.71 -4.02
CA SER A 253 -3.73 7.32 -3.70
C SER A 253 -4.31 6.92 -2.36
N MET A 254 -4.51 5.63 -2.13
CA MET A 254 -5.10 5.12 -0.90
C MET A 254 -4.52 3.78 -0.48
N ASN A 255 -4.58 3.51 0.82
CA ASN A 255 -4.46 2.18 1.38
C ASN A 255 -5.83 1.53 1.49
N TYR A 256 -5.89 0.20 1.48
CA TYR A 256 -7.06 -0.62 1.81
C TYR A 256 -6.58 -1.88 2.53
N ARG A 257 -7.41 -2.50 3.38
CA ARG A 257 -7.00 -3.72 4.09
C ARG A 257 -6.62 -4.83 3.13
N LEU A 258 -5.57 -5.55 3.48
CA LEU A 258 -4.97 -6.62 2.67
C LEU A 258 -5.06 -7.95 3.40
N TYR A 259 -4.70 -9.01 2.68
CA TYR A 259 -4.52 -10.35 3.22
C TYR A 259 -5.76 -10.82 3.98
N THR A 260 -5.57 -11.58 5.07
CA THR A 260 -6.65 -12.08 5.92
C THR A 260 -7.48 -10.97 6.57
N LEU A 261 -6.93 -9.78 6.79
CA LEU A 261 -7.69 -8.68 7.41
C LEU A 261 -8.67 -8.02 6.43
N GLY A 262 -8.31 -7.97 5.15
CA GLY A 262 -9.16 -7.39 4.09
C GLY A 262 -10.13 -8.39 3.48
N PHE A 263 -9.80 -9.69 3.47
CA PHE A 263 -10.48 -10.66 2.60
C PHE A 263 -10.88 -11.98 3.27
N MET A 264 -10.77 -12.09 4.60
CA MET A 264 -11.31 -13.26 5.30
C MET A 264 -12.84 -13.31 5.16
N ALA A 265 -13.34 -14.47 4.75
CA ALA A 265 -14.76 -14.76 4.63
C ALA A 265 -15.06 -16.06 5.37
N LEU A 266 -15.50 -15.95 6.62
CA LEU A 266 -15.92 -17.07 7.45
C LEU A 266 -17.33 -16.80 7.96
N ASP A 267 -18.18 -17.82 8.04
CA ASP A 267 -19.56 -17.66 8.54
C ASP A 267 -19.61 -17.20 10.00
N ILE A 268 -18.60 -17.51 10.82
CA ILE A 268 -18.51 -17.00 12.20
C ILE A 268 -18.31 -15.48 12.28
N LEU A 269 -17.91 -14.84 11.18
CA LEU A 269 -17.74 -13.38 11.11
C LEU A 269 -19.02 -12.67 10.65
N THR A 270 -20.09 -13.42 10.34
CA THR A 270 -21.38 -12.84 9.96
C THR A 270 -22.30 -12.82 11.17
N ASP A 271 -22.51 -11.63 11.74
CA ASP A 271 -23.34 -11.49 12.94
C ASP A 271 -24.84 -11.53 12.65
N ASP A 272 -25.27 -11.24 11.42
CA ASP A 272 -26.69 -11.31 11.03
C ASP A 272 -26.86 -11.40 9.51
N ILE A 273 -27.88 -12.14 9.07
CA ILE A 273 -28.20 -12.46 7.67
C ILE A 273 -28.54 -11.21 6.85
N LEU A 274 -28.79 -10.06 7.50
CA LEU A 274 -29.40 -8.90 6.87
C LEU A 274 -28.48 -7.67 6.67
N THR A 275 -27.28 -7.60 7.26
CA THR A 275 -26.47 -6.37 7.19
C THR A 275 -24.97 -6.53 6.93
N ASP A 276 -24.37 -7.70 7.18
CA ASP A 276 -22.91 -7.82 7.15
C ASP A 276 -22.35 -8.39 5.84
N SER A 277 -21.27 -7.78 5.34
CA SER A 277 -20.61 -8.33 4.15
C SER A 277 -19.85 -9.59 4.51
N LYS A 278 -20.09 -10.68 3.76
CA LYS A 278 -19.29 -11.90 3.84
C LYS A 278 -17.89 -11.65 3.23
N GLY A 279 -16.98 -11.06 3.99
CA GLY A 279 -15.64 -10.73 3.52
C GLY A 279 -15.59 -9.52 2.59
N ASN A 280 -14.55 -9.46 1.74
CA ASN A 280 -14.26 -8.35 0.83
C ASN A 280 -14.17 -6.97 1.52
N TYR A 281 -13.81 -6.92 2.79
CA TYR A 281 -13.64 -5.69 3.57
C TYR A 281 -12.67 -4.71 2.90
N GLY A 282 -11.60 -5.22 2.28
CA GLY A 282 -10.67 -4.40 1.49
C GLY A 282 -11.30 -3.75 0.25
N LEU A 283 -12.34 -4.34 -0.35
CA LEU A 283 -13.10 -3.69 -1.43
C LEU A 283 -14.05 -2.63 -0.87
N TRP A 284 -14.63 -2.87 0.31
CA TRP A 284 -15.42 -1.84 1.00
C TRP A 284 -14.57 -0.65 1.42
N ASP A 285 -13.30 -0.87 1.80
CA ASP A 285 -12.33 0.20 2.07
C ASP A 285 -12.10 1.08 0.85
N GLN A 286 -11.86 0.46 -0.31
CA GLN A 286 -11.72 1.18 -1.59
C GLN A 286 -12.98 1.99 -1.90
N LEU A 287 -14.17 1.40 -1.67
CA LEU A 287 -15.43 2.11 -1.84
C LEU A 287 -15.55 3.31 -0.91
N CYS A 288 -15.26 3.15 0.37
CA CYS A 288 -15.30 4.23 1.35
C CYS A 288 -14.36 5.38 0.96
N ALA A 289 -13.16 5.07 0.47
CA ALA A 289 -12.21 6.07 0.00
C ALA A 289 -12.71 6.79 -1.27
N LEU A 290 -13.39 6.11 -2.19
CA LEU A 290 -14.01 6.73 -3.37
C LEU A 290 -15.18 7.65 -2.99
N GLN A 291 -15.95 7.28 -1.97
CA GLN A 291 -16.98 8.14 -1.39
C GLN A 291 -16.34 9.40 -0.79
N TRP A 292 -15.25 9.24 -0.05
CA TRP A 292 -14.48 10.38 0.47
C TRP A 292 -14.03 11.31 -0.66
N VAL A 293 -13.48 10.76 -1.76
CA VAL A 293 -13.07 11.55 -2.93
C VAL A 293 -14.26 12.30 -3.52
N LYS A 294 -15.40 11.64 -3.71
CA LYS A 294 -16.61 12.27 -4.25
C LYS A 294 -17.08 13.46 -3.41
N GLU A 295 -17.00 13.34 -2.09
CA GLU A 295 -17.43 14.38 -1.16
C GLU A 295 -16.43 15.54 -1.01
N ASN A 296 -15.12 15.23 -1.06
CA ASN A 296 -14.09 16.16 -0.61
C ASN A 296 -13.26 16.78 -1.74
N ILE A 297 -13.08 16.10 -2.87
CA ILE A 297 -12.04 16.45 -3.85
C ILE A 297 -12.20 17.83 -4.48
N LYS A 298 -13.42 18.38 -4.45
CA LYS A 298 -13.72 19.76 -4.88
C LYS A 298 -12.86 20.78 -4.15
N ASN A 299 -12.63 20.60 -2.85
CA ASN A 299 -11.84 21.53 -2.06
C ASN A 299 -10.33 21.39 -2.33
N PHE A 300 -9.93 20.33 -3.04
CA PHE A 300 -8.56 20.09 -3.50
C PHE A 300 -8.35 20.50 -4.97
N GLY A 301 -9.30 21.23 -5.58
CA GLY A 301 -9.22 21.69 -6.96
C GLY A 301 -9.76 20.70 -8.00
N GLY A 302 -10.28 19.53 -7.60
CA GLY A 302 -10.81 18.51 -8.51
C GLY A 302 -12.30 18.68 -8.85
N ASP A 303 -12.75 18.20 -10.01
CA ASP A 303 -14.17 18.04 -10.33
C ASP A 303 -14.65 16.61 -10.00
N PRO A 304 -15.52 16.39 -8.99
CA PRO A 304 -15.98 15.06 -8.61
C PRO A 304 -16.80 14.34 -9.70
N ARG A 305 -17.20 15.04 -10.77
CA ARG A 305 -17.89 14.44 -11.93
C ARG A 305 -16.92 13.95 -13.01
N LYS A 306 -15.65 14.33 -12.95
CA LYS A 306 -14.59 13.97 -13.91
C LYS A 306 -13.60 12.99 -13.27
N ASN A 307 -14.11 12.01 -12.53
CA ASN A 307 -13.30 11.02 -11.84
C ASN A 307 -12.94 9.87 -12.78
N LYS A 308 -11.65 9.61 -12.95
CA LYS A 308 -11.10 8.44 -13.62
C LYS A 308 -10.36 7.60 -12.57
N SER A 309 -10.81 6.38 -12.33
CA SER A 309 -10.09 5.44 -11.46
C SER A 309 -9.28 4.49 -12.31
N THR A 310 -7.96 4.45 -12.10
CA THR A 310 -7.09 3.44 -12.71
C THR A 310 -6.60 2.52 -11.60
N ALA A 311 -7.26 1.37 -11.47
CA ALA A 311 -6.77 0.31 -10.60
C ALA A 311 -5.67 -0.46 -11.33
N SER A 312 -4.50 -0.63 -10.70
CA SER A 312 -3.50 -1.60 -11.15
C SER A 312 -3.91 -3.03 -10.72
N LEU A 313 -5.19 -3.36 -10.91
CA LEU A 313 -5.70 -4.71 -10.73
C LEU A 313 -5.43 -5.46 -12.04
N LYS A 314 -4.25 -6.06 -12.15
CA LYS A 314 -3.95 -7.08 -13.18
C LYS A 314 -4.84 -8.33 -13.06
N SER A 315 -5.87 -8.32 -12.20
CA SER A 315 -6.82 -9.41 -11.91
C SER A 315 -8.30 -9.07 -12.21
N GLY A 316 -8.57 -8.11 -13.11
CA GLY A 316 -9.91 -7.91 -13.73
C GLY A 316 -10.99 -7.22 -12.88
N HIS A 317 -10.94 -7.30 -11.55
CA HIS A 317 -12.04 -6.84 -10.66
C HIS A 317 -12.17 -5.32 -10.49
N GLY A 318 -11.13 -4.54 -10.79
CA GLY A 318 -11.14 -3.08 -10.58
C GLY A 318 -12.03 -2.29 -11.53
N ARG A 319 -12.32 -2.84 -12.71
CA ARG A 319 -13.14 -2.20 -13.74
C ARG A 319 -14.63 -2.32 -13.44
N GLU A 320 -15.06 -3.47 -12.93
CA GLU A 320 -16.47 -3.82 -12.69
C GLU A 320 -17.08 -3.06 -11.51
N LEU A 321 -16.29 -2.83 -10.45
CA LEU A 321 -16.68 -1.94 -9.33
C LEU A 321 -17.05 -0.54 -9.83
N MET A 322 -16.36 -0.01 -10.84
CA MET A 322 -16.52 1.38 -11.28
C MET A 322 -17.65 1.57 -12.30
N ASP A 323 -17.86 0.59 -13.17
CA ASP A 323 -19.02 0.57 -14.08
C ASP A 323 -20.35 0.59 -13.30
N SER A 324 -20.36 0.05 -12.08
CA SER A 324 -21.52 0.14 -11.18
C SER A 324 -21.73 1.55 -10.59
N PHE A 325 -20.65 2.29 -10.32
CA PHE A 325 -20.72 3.68 -9.79
C PHE A 325 -21.10 4.72 -10.85
N GLY A 326 -20.65 4.54 -12.09
CA GLY A 326 -20.99 5.42 -13.21
C GLY A 326 -22.46 5.32 -13.66
N ARG A 327 -23.17 4.25 -13.29
CA ARG A 327 -24.57 3.98 -13.69
C ARG A 327 -25.59 4.25 -12.59
N SER A 328 -25.40 5.28 -11.77
CA SER A 328 -26.47 5.76 -10.89
C SER A 328 -27.58 6.41 -11.74
N ARG A 329 -28.51 5.59 -12.26
CA ARG A 329 -29.79 6.06 -12.78
C ARG A 329 -30.59 6.67 -11.62
N PRO A 330 -31.32 7.78 -11.81
CA PRO A 330 -32.20 8.30 -10.79
C PRO A 330 -33.21 7.21 -10.40
N GLY A 331 -33.32 6.93 -9.10
CA GLY A 331 -34.25 5.94 -8.57
C GLY A 331 -35.71 6.24 -8.96
N PRO A 332 -36.57 5.22 -8.95
CA PRO A 332 -37.97 5.38 -9.35
C PRO A 332 -38.66 6.42 -8.47
N LYS A 333 -39.27 7.42 -9.10
CA LYS A 333 -40.10 8.43 -8.42
C LYS A 333 -41.27 7.71 -7.73
N ILE A 334 -41.25 7.67 -6.41
CA ILE A 334 -42.40 7.25 -5.60
C ILE A 334 -43.54 8.24 -5.87
N ARG A 335 -44.57 7.80 -6.60
CA ARG A 335 -45.82 8.57 -6.75
C ARG A 335 -46.53 8.57 -5.40
N ARG A 336 -46.81 9.77 -4.88
CA ARG A 336 -47.67 9.92 -3.70
C ARG A 336 -49.07 9.38 -4.03
N PRO A 337 -49.74 8.62 -3.15
CA PRO A 337 -51.10 8.18 -3.38
C PRO A 337 -52.05 9.38 -3.43
N ASN A 338 -52.96 9.38 -4.40
CA ASN A 338 -54.02 10.36 -4.51
C ASN A 338 -54.97 10.26 -3.30
N LYS A 339 -55.43 11.43 -2.85
CA LYS A 339 -56.53 11.60 -1.91
C LYS A 339 -57.71 10.69 -2.27
N TRP A 340 -58.16 9.87 -1.33
CA TRP A 340 -59.45 9.21 -1.39
C TRP A 340 -60.55 10.28 -1.27
N LYS A 341 -61.37 10.41 -2.31
CA LYS A 341 -62.74 10.91 -2.21
C LYS A 341 -63.65 9.69 -2.31
N GLY A 342 -64.52 9.54 -1.32
CA GLY A 342 -65.51 8.48 -1.18
C GLY A 342 -66.14 8.62 0.18
#